data_AF-A0A7C8QE63-F1
#
_entry.id   AF-A0A7C8QE63-F1
#
_cell.length_a   1.000
_cell.length_b   1.000
_cell.length_c   1.000
_cell.angle_alpha   90.00
_cell.angle_beta   90.00
_cell.angle_gamma   90.00
#
_symmetry.space_group_name_H-M   'P 1'
#
loop_
_entity.id
_entity.type
_entity.pdbx_description
1 polymer ?
#
loop_
_entity_poly.entity_id
_entity_poly.type
_entity_poly.pdbx_seq_one_letter_code
_entity_poly.pdbx_strand_id
1 'polypeptide(L)'
;MATTTADIGTPWSQWHPPTTTWINNLTSVLGDDGVHGFIFNGSTLPDGVEPDRYNWCNMPHVHPQTYVIPSAAFELVYVEVIQRHHKRTPYQDNAFPVETYSWDCSDQGLYTYGEPLGAEKNSSAQVYWRVEENSVNPFIAPGFRGNCQFPQITHGGLDDSWQHGRDLYEVYGTMLGFLPSEYDSTVAYRVTGNQITSQVAGMLVDGYIKNMAWAAWTRNGDSI
;
A
#
# COMPACT_ATOMS: atom_id res chain seq x y z
N MET A 1 -45.39 -18.26 -0.39
CA MET A 1 -44.79 -17.05 0.23
C MET A 1 -44.55 -17.35 1.70
N ALA A 2 -43.38 -17.88 2.02
CA ALA A 2 -42.94 -18.05 3.40
C ALA A 2 -41.96 -16.92 3.69
N THR A 3 -42.43 -15.92 4.44
CA THR A 3 -41.61 -14.82 4.94
C THR A 3 -40.88 -15.35 6.17
N THR A 4 -39.61 -15.74 6.01
CA THR A 4 -38.73 -16.02 7.14
C THR A 4 -38.22 -14.69 7.67
N THR A 5 -38.85 -14.15 8.70
CA THR A 5 -38.22 -13.14 9.56
C THR A 5 -37.15 -13.84 10.37
N ALA A 6 -35.87 -13.53 10.08
CA ALA A 6 -34.76 -13.94 10.91
C ALA A 6 -34.94 -13.31 12.29
N ASP A 7 -35.12 -14.15 13.31
CA ASP A 7 -35.18 -13.79 14.70
C ASP A 7 -33.77 -13.38 15.16
N ILE A 8 -33.53 -12.08 15.34
CA ILE A 8 -32.26 -11.54 15.87
C ILE A 8 -32.32 -11.73 17.39
N GLY A 9 -32.15 -12.98 17.82
CA GLY A 9 -32.31 -13.46 19.18
C GLY A 9 -31.08 -13.33 20.09
N THR A 10 -30.16 -12.40 19.82
CA THR A 10 -29.11 -12.03 20.79
C THR A 10 -29.14 -10.52 21.00
N PRO A 11 -29.50 -10.05 22.21
CA PRO A 11 -29.41 -8.63 22.49
C PRO A 11 -27.93 -8.24 22.53
N TRP A 12 -27.56 -7.18 21.81
CA TRP A 12 -26.27 -6.47 21.88
C TRP A 12 -26.02 -5.83 23.27
N SER A 13 -26.54 -6.44 24.33
CA SER A 13 -26.73 -5.88 25.67
C SER A 13 -25.47 -5.86 26.54
N GLN A 14 -24.33 -6.31 26.03
CA GLN A 14 -23.07 -6.19 26.73
C GLN A 14 -22.10 -5.33 25.92
N TRP A 15 -22.29 -4.00 26.04
CA TRP A 15 -21.26 -3.05 25.61
C TRP A 15 -20.08 -3.17 26.57
N HIS A 16 -18.91 -3.50 26.03
CA HIS A 16 -17.66 -3.46 26.75
C HIS A 16 -16.94 -2.15 26.39
N PRO A 17 -16.62 -1.27 27.36
CA PRO A 17 -15.77 -0.12 27.06
C PRO A 17 -14.44 -0.61 26.51
N PRO A 18 -13.83 0.13 25.56
CA PRO A 18 -12.43 -0.08 25.22
C PRO A 18 -11.57 0.01 26.49
N THR A 19 -10.50 -0.79 26.56
CA THR A 19 -9.52 -0.70 27.65
C THR A 19 -9.06 0.74 27.80
N THR A 20 -9.05 1.26 29.03
CA THR A 20 -8.51 2.60 29.30
C THR A 20 -7.01 2.59 29.06
N THR A 21 -6.57 3.35 28.07
CA THR A 21 -5.16 3.55 27.71
C THR A 21 -4.90 5.05 27.61
N TRP A 22 -3.64 5.44 27.42
CA TRP A 22 -3.32 6.84 27.17
C TRP A 22 -4.01 7.37 25.89
N ILE A 23 -4.27 6.49 24.90
CA ILE A 23 -4.85 6.84 23.59
C ILE A 23 -6.30 7.36 23.74
N ASN A 24 -7.08 6.81 24.67
CA ASN A 24 -8.48 7.17 24.87
C ASN A 24 -8.71 8.07 26.11
N ASN A 25 -7.65 8.61 26.68
CA ASN A 25 -7.73 9.62 27.75
C ASN A 25 -7.77 11.03 27.14
N LEU A 26 -8.97 11.55 26.88
CA LEU A 26 -9.16 12.88 26.28
C LEU A 26 -8.53 14.02 27.10
N THR A 27 -8.45 13.89 28.43
CA THR A 27 -7.80 14.90 29.28
C THR A 27 -6.29 14.95 29.03
N SER A 28 -5.66 13.80 28.82
CA SER A 28 -4.26 13.72 28.43
C SER A 28 -4.06 14.18 26.99
N VAL A 29 -4.82 13.62 26.03
CA VAL A 29 -4.66 13.89 24.59
C VAL A 29 -4.79 15.37 24.24
N LEU A 30 -5.73 16.10 24.85
CA LEU A 30 -5.92 17.53 24.58
C LEU A 30 -4.86 18.43 25.23
N GLY A 31 -4.09 17.91 26.20
CA GLY A 31 -3.03 18.63 26.90
C GLY A 31 -1.62 18.14 26.59
N ASP A 32 -1.47 17.10 25.77
CA ASP A 32 -0.19 16.53 25.36
C ASP A 32 0.33 17.27 24.11
N ASP A 33 1.66 17.40 24.01
CA ASP A 33 2.37 17.97 22.86
C ASP A 33 2.77 16.88 21.84
N GLY A 34 2.51 15.61 22.17
CA GLY A 34 3.20 14.49 21.59
C GLY A 34 2.43 13.63 20.59
N VAL A 35 3.22 13.12 19.64
CA VAL A 35 2.92 11.93 18.83
C VAL A 35 3.19 10.62 19.60
N HIS A 36 3.44 10.69 20.92
CA HIS A 36 3.85 9.57 21.79
C HIS A 36 5.03 8.75 21.23
N GLY A 37 5.93 9.46 20.55
CA GLY A 37 7.10 8.90 19.88
C GLY A 37 6.78 8.10 18.62
N PHE A 38 5.57 8.18 18.07
CA PHE A 38 5.27 7.73 16.72
C PHE A 38 5.79 8.71 15.68
N ILE A 39 6.12 8.21 14.50
CA ILE A 39 6.66 9.03 13.41
C ILE A 39 5.57 9.21 12.35
N PHE A 40 5.32 10.47 11.96
CA PHE A 40 4.27 10.84 11.00
C PHE A 40 4.78 11.68 9.83
N ASN A 41 6.09 11.95 9.76
CA ASN A 41 6.66 12.95 8.86
C ASN A 41 7.66 12.40 7.82
N GLY A 42 7.85 11.07 7.73
CA GLY A 42 8.75 10.50 6.72
C GLY A 42 8.90 8.98 6.80
N SER A 43 9.39 8.34 5.73
CA SER A 43 9.64 6.88 5.71
C SER A 43 10.89 6.44 6.46
N THR A 44 11.87 7.34 6.56
CA THR A 44 13.12 7.05 7.22
C THR A 44 12.95 7.25 8.72
N LEU A 45 13.44 6.28 9.49
CA LEU A 45 13.57 6.45 10.92
C LEU A 45 14.71 7.46 11.17
N PRO A 46 14.51 8.45 12.06
CA PRO A 46 15.59 9.32 12.51
C PRO A 46 16.74 8.51 13.13
N ASP A 47 17.96 9.05 13.08
CA ASP A 47 19.12 8.42 13.69
C ASP A 47 18.89 8.16 15.19
N GLY A 48 19.27 6.96 15.65
CA GLY A 48 19.12 6.54 17.04
C GLY A 48 17.70 6.13 17.45
N VAL A 49 16.75 6.10 16.51
CA VAL A 49 15.43 5.51 16.75
C VAL A 49 15.48 4.01 16.50
N GLU A 50 14.91 3.24 17.41
CA GLU A 50 14.79 1.78 17.27
C GLU A 50 14.06 1.39 15.96
N PRO A 51 14.55 0.39 15.22
CA PRO A 51 13.98 -0.04 13.94
C PRO A 51 12.50 -0.44 13.98
N ASP A 52 11.97 -0.80 15.15
CA ASP A 52 10.59 -1.25 15.36
C ASP A 52 9.64 -0.12 15.80
N ARG A 53 10.14 1.11 15.94
CA ARG A 53 9.32 2.27 16.30
C ARG A 53 8.25 2.49 15.25
N TYR A 54 6.99 2.60 15.70
CA TYR A 54 5.86 2.79 14.81
C TYR A 54 6.02 4.07 13.97
N ASN A 55 6.08 3.86 12.65
CA ASN A 55 6.12 4.91 11.66
C ASN A 55 4.88 4.82 10.78
N TRP A 56 4.02 5.82 10.87
CA TRP A 56 2.80 5.92 10.06
C TRP A 56 3.10 5.97 8.56
N CYS A 57 4.20 6.60 8.19
CA CYS A 57 4.61 6.76 6.81
C CYS A 57 5.36 5.54 6.25
N ASN A 58 5.87 4.66 7.11
CA ASN A 58 6.54 3.42 6.72
C ASN A 58 6.16 2.31 7.71
N MET A 59 5.05 1.63 7.40
CA MET A 59 4.47 0.66 8.32
C MET A 59 5.42 -0.54 8.50
N PRO A 60 5.48 -1.16 9.70
CA PRO A 60 6.35 -2.31 9.93
C PRO A 60 6.15 -3.40 8.88
N HIS A 61 7.28 -3.87 8.35
CA HIS A 61 7.37 -4.94 7.36
C HIS A 61 8.49 -5.89 7.79
N VAL A 62 8.59 -7.03 7.10
CA VAL A 62 9.69 -7.97 7.35
C VAL A 62 11.01 -7.25 7.06
N HIS A 63 12.04 -7.50 7.87
CA HIS A 63 13.35 -6.89 7.68
C HIS A 63 14.45 -7.82 8.21
N PRO A 64 15.57 -8.01 7.49
CA PRO A 64 16.55 -9.05 7.83
C PRO A 64 17.22 -8.86 9.20
N GLN A 65 17.33 -7.63 9.67
CA GLN A 65 18.00 -7.29 10.92
C GLN A 65 17.12 -7.60 12.14
N THR A 66 15.80 -7.66 11.96
CA THR A 66 14.82 -7.90 13.04
C THR A 66 14.14 -9.26 12.93
N TYR A 67 14.31 -9.96 11.80
CA TYR A 67 13.70 -11.27 11.59
C TYR A 67 14.34 -12.33 12.49
N VAL A 68 13.51 -13.03 13.27
CA VAL A 68 13.94 -14.13 14.14
C VAL A 68 13.78 -15.45 13.39
N ILE A 69 14.90 -16.10 13.08
CA ILE A 69 14.90 -17.41 12.42
C ILE A 69 14.38 -18.48 13.40
N PRO A 70 13.31 -19.23 13.06
CA PRO A 70 12.84 -20.34 13.88
C PRO A 70 13.93 -21.42 14.06
N SER A 71 13.85 -22.19 15.15
CA SER A 71 14.80 -23.28 15.37
C SER A 71 14.73 -24.32 14.24
N ALA A 72 15.82 -25.04 13.99
CA ALA A 72 15.92 -26.08 12.95
C ALA A 72 14.93 -27.27 13.11
N ALA A 73 14.17 -27.33 14.19
CA ALA A 73 13.06 -28.28 14.34
C ALA A 73 11.82 -27.93 13.48
N PHE A 74 11.78 -26.75 12.88
CA PHE A 74 10.69 -26.29 12.03
C PHE A 74 11.15 -26.08 10.59
N GLU A 75 10.25 -26.33 9.65
CA GLU A 75 10.44 -26.10 8.23
C GLU A 75 9.42 -25.06 7.74
N LEU A 76 9.90 -24.07 6.97
CA LEU A 76 9.02 -23.10 6.34
C LEU A 76 8.36 -23.72 5.10
N VAL A 77 7.04 -23.82 5.12
CA VAL A 77 6.26 -24.47 4.04
C VAL A 77 5.43 -23.49 3.22
N TYR A 78 5.14 -22.29 3.75
CA TYR A 78 4.24 -21.33 3.13
C TYR A 78 4.44 -19.92 3.70
N VAL A 79 4.31 -18.91 2.84
CA VAL A 79 4.31 -17.48 3.21
C VAL A 79 3.12 -16.82 2.51
N GLU A 80 2.31 -16.08 3.28
CA GLU A 80 1.27 -15.19 2.75
C GLU A 80 1.58 -13.75 3.16
N VAL A 81 1.62 -12.86 2.17
CA VAL A 81 1.81 -11.42 2.40
C VAL A 81 0.55 -10.70 2.00
N ILE A 82 -0.08 -10.04 2.98
CA ILE A 82 -1.21 -9.14 2.75
C ILE A 82 -0.72 -7.74 3.10
N GLN A 83 -0.60 -6.89 2.10
CA GLN A 83 -0.22 -5.49 2.30
C GLN A 83 -1.27 -4.54 1.74
N ARG A 84 -1.37 -3.39 2.40
CA ARG A 84 -2.15 -2.27 1.88
C ARG A 84 -1.38 -1.61 0.72
N HIS A 85 -2.07 -0.81 -0.07
CA HIS A 85 -1.41 0.19 -0.90
C HIS A 85 -0.51 1.12 -0.05
N HIS A 86 0.59 1.58 -0.63
CA HIS A 86 1.51 2.54 0.00
C HIS A 86 1.00 3.99 -0.12
N LYS A 87 1.89 4.95 0.13
CA LYS A 87 1.59 6.39 0.13
C LYS A 87 1.01 6.85 -1.20
N ARG A 88 -0.11 7.55 -1.10
CA ARG A 88 -0.87 8.08 -2.22
C ARG A 88 -1.41 9.46 -1.85
N THR A 89 -1.84 10.20 -2.86
CA THR A 89 -2.66 11.38 -2.65
C THR A 89 -4.00 11.00 -1.98
N PRO A 90 -4.66 11.95 -1.29
CA PRO A 90 -6.00 11.75 -0.75
C PRO A 90 -7.03 11.40 -1.83
N TYR A 91 -8.23 10.99 -1.40
CA TYR A 91 -9.37 10.97 -2.31
C TYR A 91 -9.86 12.40 -2.52
N GLN A 92 -10.28 12.75 -3.75
CA GLN A 92 -10.85 14.08 -4.02
C GLN A 92 -12.05 14.36 -3.12
N ASP A 93 -12.90 13.35 -2.90
CA ASP A 93 -14.12 13.46 -2.09
C ASP A 93 -13.85 13.66 -0.59
N ASN A 94 -12.60 13.47 -0.15
CA ASN A 94 -12.17 13.73 1.23
C ASN A 94 -11.60 15.14 1.41
N ALA A 95 -11.54 15.95 0.35
CA ALA A 95 -11.05 17.32 0.42
C ALA A 95 -12.12 18.26 1.00
N PHE A 96 -11.68 19.33 1.67
CA PHE A 96 -12.53 20.50 1.86
C PHE A 96 -12.89 21.13 0.50
N PRO A 97 -13.95 21.94 0.39
CA PRO A 97 -14.29 22.61 -0.88
C PRO A 97 -13.12 23.42 -1.48
N VAL A 98 -12.25 23.95 -0.63
CA VAL A 98 -10.99 24.60 -1.00
C VAL A 98 -9.91 24.13 -0.05
N GLU A 99 -8.88 23.52 -0.61
CA GLU A 99 -7.66 23.17 0.12
C GLU A 99 -6.64 24.30 0.02
N THR A 100 -5.86 24.51 1.09
CA THR A 100 -4.88 25.61 1.17
C THR A 100 -3.53 25.28 0.54
N TYR A 101 -3.32 24.02 0.18
CA TYR A 101 -2.08 23.50 -0.40
C TYR A 101 -2.37 22.68 -1.66
N SER A 102 -1.36 22.61 -2.54
CA SER A 102 -1.41 21.86 -3.79
C SER A 102 -0.63 20.55 -3.70
N TRP A 103 -0.92 19.63 -4.61
CA TRP A 103 -0.11 18.44 -4.83
C TRP A 103 0.62 18.50 -6.18
N ASP A 104 1.89 18.10 -6.19
CA ASP A 104 2.66 17.90 -7.42
C ASP A 104 2.97 16.41 -7.61
N CYS A 105 2.63 15.90 -8.78
CA CYS A 105 2.79 14.52 -9.21
C CYS A 105 3.60 14.41 -10.51
N SER A 106 4.42 15.41 -10.82
CA SER A 106 5.30 15.42 -12.00
C SER A 106 6.43 14.39 -11.96
N ASP A 107 6.65 13.75 -10.80
CA ASP A 107 7.76 12.84 -10.52
C ASP A 107 7.44 11.36 -10.80
N GLN A 108 6.28 11.07 -11.40
CA GLN A 108 5.84 9.70 -11.65
C GLN A 108 4.95 9.56 -12.89
N GLY A 109 5.07 8.43 -13.58
CA GLY A 109 4.24 8.09 -14.72
C GLY A 109 3.18 7.05 -14.35
N LEU A 110 1.89 7.41 -14.49
CA LEU A 110 0.80 6.46 -14.34
C LEU A 110 0.51 5.72 -15.65
N TYR A 111 1.14 4.56 -15.83
CA TYR A 111 0.94 3.73 -17.00
C TYR A 111 -0.41 3.00 -16.95
N THR A 112 -1.28 3.30 -17.91
CA THR A 112 -2.57 2.62 -18.08
C THR A 112 -2.78 2.31 -19.56
N TYR A 113 -2.12 1.26 -20.06
CA TYR A 113 -2.27 0.79 -21.43
C TYR A 113 -2.46 -0.73 -21.46
N GLY A 114 -3.01 -1.24 -22.54
CA GLY A 114 -3.16 -2.68 -22.76
C GLY A 114 -1.98 -3.22 -23.57
N GLU A 115 -1.49 -4.41 -23.22
CA GLU A 115 -0.50 -5.15 -24.00
C GLU A 115 -1.18 -6.37 -24.64
N PRO A 116 -1.07 -6.59 -25.97
CA PRO A 116 -1.58 -7.80 -26.60
C PRO A 116 -0.84 -9.06 -26.10
N LEU A 117 -1.54 -10.00 -25.47
CA LEU A 117 -0.95 -11.26 -24.99
C LEU A 117 -0.90 -12.33 -26.10
N GLY A 118 0.20 -13.09 -26.22
CA GLY A 118 0.35 -14.24 -27.15
C GLY A 118 1.59 -14.15 -28.05
N ALA A 119 1.92 -15.23 -28.77
CA ALA A 119 3.06 -15.26 -29.70
C ALA A 119 2.84 -14.35 -30.93
N GLU A 120 3.91 -13.70 -31.39
CA GLU A 120 3.96 -12.83 -32.59
C GLU A 120 2.97 -11.65 -32.61
N LYS A 121 3.09 -10.72 -31.64
CA LYS A 121 2.28 -9.51 -31.59
C LYS A 121 3.13 -8.24 -31.49
N ASN A 122 2.57 -7.14 -31.95
CA ASN A 122 3.13 -5.80 -31.73
C ASN A 122 3.10 -5.48 -30.24
N SER A 123 4.15 -4.85 -29.73
CA SER A 123 4.18 -4.32 -28.36
C SER A 123 3.57 -2.93 -28.27
N SER A 124 2.90 -2.65 -27.16
CA SER A 124 2.40 -1.30 -26.87
C SER A 124 3.55 -0.38 -26.47
N ALA A 125 3.47 0.88 -26.89
CA ALA A 125 4.39 1.91 -26.42
C ALA A 125 4.13 2.21 -24.93
N GLN A 126 5.20 2.44 -24.18
CA GLN A 126 5.11 2.87 -22.78
C GLN A 126 4.61 4.32 -22.73
N VAL A 127 3.32 4.49 -22.45
CA VAL A 127 2.66 5.79 -22.33
C VAL A 127 1.94 5.91 -20.99
N TYR A 128 1.92 7.12 -20.44
CA TYR A 128 1.30 7.40 -19.15
C TYR A 128 0.49 8.69 -19.20
N TRP A 129 -0.46 8.84 -18.29
CA TRP A 129 -1.23 10.08 -18.13
C TRP A 129 -0.43 11.12 -17.37
N ARG A 130 -0.46 12.36 -17.87
CA ARG A 130 -0.02 13.53 -17.14
C ARG A 130 -1.21 14.48 -17.04
N VAL A 131 -1.59 14.85 -15.82
CA VAL A 131 -2.60 15.89 -15.59
C VAL A 131 -1.91 17.24 -15.76
N GLU A 132 -2.56 18.18 -16.43
CA GLU A 132 -2.05 19.54 -16.59
C GLU A 132 -3.03 20.54 -15.98
N GLU A 133 -2.50 21.47 -15.19
CA GLU A 133 -3.25 22.65 -14.76
C GLU A 133 -3.08 23.78 -15.76
N ASN A 134 -4.18 24.41 -16.14
CA ASN A 134 -4.17 25.58 -16.99
C ASN A 134 -4.90 26.73 -16.28
N SER A 135 -4.22 27.85 -16.08
CA SER A 135 -4.76 29.02 -15.37
C SER A 135 -5.95 29.68 -16.08
N VAL A 136 -6.17 29.38 -17.36
CA VAL A 136 -7.29 29.87 -18.16
C VAL A 136 -8.47 28.89 -18.16
N ASN A 137 -8.29 27.66 -17.67
CA ASN A 137 -9.37 26.68 -17.62
C ASN A 137 -10.41 27.09 -16.55
N PRO A 138 -11.67 27.42 -16.94
CA PRO A 138 -12.69 27.81 -15.97
C PRO A 138 -13.29 26.63 -15.20
N PHE A 139 -13.02 25.38 -15.62
CA PHE A 139 -13.52 24.16 -15.00
C PHE A 139 -12.52 23.60 -13.98
N ILE A 140 -12.39 24.30 -12.86
CA ILE A 140 -11.53 23.88 -11.75
C ILE A 140 -12.32 22.99 -10.79
N ALA A 141 -11.83 21.78 -10.53
CA ALA A 141 -12.43 20.89 -9.54
C ALA A 141 -12.29 21.50 -8.12
N PRO A 142 -13.32 21.41 -7.26
CA PRO A 142 -13.21 21.82 -5.86
C PRO A 142 -12.24 20.90 -5.12
N GLY A 143 -11.60 21.39 -4.06
CA GLY A 143 -10.65 20.63 -3.25
C GLY A 143 -9.19 20.92 -3.57
N PHE A 144 -8.41 19.86 -3.76
CA PHE A 144 -6.97 19.96 -4.00
C PHE A 144 -6.69 20.57 -5.37
N ARG A 145 -5.76 21.54 -5.38
CA ARG A 145 -5.10 22.00 -6.61
C ARG A 145 -3.88 21.14 -6.91
N GLY A 146 -3.48 21.09 -8.16
CA GLY A 146 -2.30 20.37 -8.61
C GLY A 146 -2.49 19.59 -9.90
N ASN A 147 -1.45 18.86 -10.25
CA ASN A 147 -1.37 18.03 -11.46
C ASN A 147 -1.44 16.53 -11.12
N CYS A 148 -2.17 16.18 -10.07
CA CYS A 148 -2.38 14.80 -9.64
C CYS A 148 -3.77 14.30 -10.06
N GLN A 149 -3.89 13.00 -10.34
CA GLN A 149 -5.16 12.30 -10.38
C GLN A 149 -5.53 11.87 -8.95
N PHE A 150 -6.68 12.26 -8.40
CA PHE A 150 -7.00 11.90 -7.01
C PHE A 150 -7.94 10.68 -6.95
N PRO A 151 -7.58 9.60 -6.24
CA PRO A 151 -6.28 9.31 -5.64
C PRO A 151 -5.25 8.79 -6.66
N GLN A 152 -3.96 8.99 -6.36
CA GLN A 152 -2.82 8.55 -7.16
C GLN A 152 -1.71 8.09 -6.20
N ILE A 153 -1.05 6.97 -6.52
CA ILE A 153 0.17 6.57 -5.81
C ILE A 153 1.20 7.71 -5.86
N THR A 154 2.08 7.84 -4.87
CA THR A 154 3.19 8.83 -4.91
C THR A 154 4.49 8.14 -5.30
N HIS A 155 5.49 8.88 -5.79
CA HIS A 155 6.84 8.35 -6.01
C HIS A 155 7.37 7.64 -4.75
N GLY A 156 7.26 8.30 -3.59
CA GLY A 156 7.66 7.68 -2.32
C GLY A 156 6.88 6.41 -1.99
N GLY A 157 5.61 6.31 -2.39
CA GLY A 157 4.83 5.07 -2.23
C GLY A 157 5.29 3.95 -3.16
N LEU A 158 5.80 4.28 -4.35
CA LEU A 158 6.43 3.32 -5.25
C LEU A 158 7.76 2.82 -4.69
N ASP A 159 8.60 3.74 -4.19
CA ASP A 159 9.89 3.41 -3.55
C ASP A 159 9.71 2.52 -2.33
N ASP A 160 8.77 2.87 -1.45
CA ASP A 160 8.48 2.09 -0.24
C ASP A 160 8.01 0.67 -0.62
N SER A 161 7.24 0.52 -1.70
CA SER A 161 6.80 -0.80 -2.18
C SER A 161 7.95 -1.62 -2.75
N TRP A 162 8.85 -0.99 -3.50
CA TRP A 162 10.06 -1.64 -3.98
C TRP A 162 10.93 -2.13 -2.83
N GLN A 163 11.15 -1.28 -1.83
CA GLN A 163 11.93 -1.63 -0.64
C GLN A 163 11.30 -2.80 0.11
N HIS A 164 9.98 -2.80 0.31
CA HIS A 164 9.26 -3.96 0.88
C HIS A 164 9.51 -5.25 0.10
N GLY A 165 9.50 -5.18 -1.24
CA GLY A 165 9.78 -6.33 -2.11
C GLY A 165 11.19 -6.88 -1.90
N ARG A 166 12.15 -5.97 -1.79
CA ARG A 166 13.55 -6.30 -1.49
C ARG A 166 13.71 -6.93 -0.11
N ASP A 167 13.10 -6.38 0.92
CA ASP A 167 13.22 -6.92 2.29
C ASP A 167 12.59 -8.32 2.40
N LEU A 168 11.47 -8.56 1.70
CA LEU A 168 10.89 -9.89 1.54
C LEU A 168 11.88 -10.86 0.89
N TYR A 169 12.57 -10.46 -0.18
CA TYR A 169 13.57 -11.31 -0.82
C TYR A 169 14.81 -11.55 0.05
N GLU A 170 15.28 -10.54 0.77
CA GLU A 170 16.43 -10.69 1.66
C GLU A 170 16.15 -11.71 2.78
N VAL A 171 14.93 -11.73 3.33
CA VAL A 171 14.53 -12.70 4.34
C VAL A 171 14.17 -14.06 3.73
N TYR A 172 13.18 -14.11 2.87
CA TYR A 172 12.63 -15.39 2.42
C TYR A 172 13.39 -15.97 1.22
N GLY A 173 14.07 -15.17 0.42
CA GLY A 173 14.93 -15.66 -0.67
C GLY A 173 16.37 -15.93 -0.22
N THR A 174 17.02 -14.94 0.40
CA THR A 174 18.45 -15.03 0.71
C THR A 174 18.72 -15.70 2.05
N MET A 175 18.07 -15.26 3.14
CA MET A 175 18.31 -15.77 4.49
C MET A 175 17.73 -17.17 4.67
N LEU A 176 16.51 -17.44 4.18
CA LEU A 176 15.82 -18.72 4.36
C LEU A 176 15.87 -19.63 3.13
N GLY A 177 16.25 -19.15 1.95
CA GLY A 177 16.32 -19.96 0.74
C GLY A 177 14.96 -20.50 0.26
N PHE A 178 13.85 -19.88 0.67
CA PHE A 178 12.49 -20.34 0.40
C PHE A 178 11.95 -19.80 -0.93
N LEU A 179 12.18 -18.52 -1.23
CA LEU A 179 11.69 -17.88 -2.45
C LEU A 179 12.64 -18.13 -3.63
N PRO A 180 12.10 -18.36 -4.85
CA PRO A 180 12.91 -18.58 -6.04
C PRO A 180 13.64 -17.29 -6.47
N SER A 181 14.82 -17.45 -7.07
CA SER A 181 15.61 -16.32 -7.59
C SER A 181 15.09 -15.74 -8.90
N GLU A 182 14.22 -16.49 -9.59
CA GLU A 182 13.54 -16.11 -10.82
C GLU A 182 12.04 -16.39 -10.67
N TYR A 183 11.22 -15.77 -11.52
CA TYR A 183 9.79 -16.03 -11.50
C TYR A 183 9.47 -17.47 -11.92
N ASP A 184 8.67 -18.16 -11.11
CA ASP A 184 8.09 -19.46 -11.44
C ASP A 184 6.64 -19.58 -10.92
N SER A 185 6.01 -20.74 -11.12
CA SER A 185 4.62 -20.97 -10.72
C SER A 185 4.42 -21.25 -9.22
N THR A 186 5.46 -21.16 -8.39
CA THR A 186 5.35 -21.33 -6.93
C THR A 186 4.89 -20.05 -6.23
N VAL A 187 4.95 -18.91 -6.91
CA VAL A 187 4.52 -17.60 -6.40
C VAL A 187 3.27 -17.13 -7.15
N ALA A 188 2.28 -16.67 -6.39
CA ALA A 188 1.04 -16.15 -6.94
C ALA A 188 0.77 -14.72 -6.43
N TYR A 189 0.27 -13.86 -7.32
CA TYR A 189 -0.07 -12.48 -6.98
C TYR A 189 -1.55 -12.19 -7.21
N ARG A 190 -2.12 -11.45 -6.25
CA ARG A 190 -3.52 -11.04 -6.27
C ARG A 190 -3.64 -9.59 -5.85
N VAL A 191 -4.39 -8.81 -6.62
CA VAL A 191 -4.62 -7.38 -6.36
C VAL A 191 -6.11 -7.08 -6.41
N THR A 192 -6.49 -5.93 -5.85
CA THR A 192 -7.88 -5.46 -5.89
C THR A 192 -8.20 -4.83 -7.25
N GLY A 193 -9.46 -4.42 -7.46
CA GLY A 193 -9.83 -3.63 -8.65
C GLY A 193 -9.26 -2.20 -8.68
N ASN A 194 -8.59 -1.74 -7.62
CA ASN A 194 -8.00 -0.42 -7.55
C ASN A 194 -6.61 -0.41 -8.23
N GLN A 195 -6.42 0.48 -9.21
CA GLN A 195 -5.18 0.61 -9.98
C GLN A 195 -3.94 0.83 -9.10
N ILE A 196 -4.09 1.55 -7.99
CA ILE A 196 -3.00 1.79 -7.04
C ILE A 196 -2.46 0.47 -6.49
N THR A 197 -3.33 -0.52 -6.25
CA THR A 197 -2.86 -1.83 -5.74
C THR A 197 -2.04 -2.59 -6.78
N SER A 198 -2.35 -2.44 -8.07
CA SER A 198 -1.55 -3.01 -9.16
C SER A 198 -0.21 -2.29 -9.31
N GLN A 199 -0.19 -0.97 -9.18
CA GLN A 199 1.04 -0.15 -9.23
C GLN A 199 2.00 -0.52 -8.09
N VAL A 200 1.46 -0.63 -6.88
CA VAL A 200 2.19 -1.10 -5.69
C VAL A 200 2.72 -2.52 -5.91
N ALA A 201 1.89 -3.44 -6.39
CA ALA A 201 2.32 -4.82 -6.64
C ALA A 201 3.42 -4.89 -7.69
N GLY A 202 3.37 -4.05 -8.74
CA GLY A 202 4.45 -3.96 -9.74
C GLY A 202 5.80 -3.62 -9.12
N MET A 203 5.85 -2.59 -8.27
CA MET A 203 7.07 -2.20 -7.57
C MET A 203 7.55 -3.25 -6.56
N LEU A 204 6.62 -3.88 -5.83
CA LEU A 204 6.94 -4.97 -4.90
C LEU A 204 7.64 -6.12 -5.64
N VAL A 205 7.11 -6.51 -6.79
CA VAL A 205 7.67 -7.60 -7.60
C VAL A 205 9.03 -7.23 -8.17
N ASP A 206 9.24 -5.98 -8.57
CA ASP A 206 10.55 -5.49 -9.05
C ASP A 206 11.63 -5.52 -7.95
N GLY A 207 11.27 -5.18 -6.70
CA GLY A 207 12.18 -5.31 -5.56
C GLY A 207 12.44 -6.78 -5.16
N TYR A 208 11.48 -7.66 -5.43
CA TYR A 208 11.50 -9.08 -5.07
C TYR A 208 12.24 -9.97 -6.08
N ILE A 209 11.90 -9.94 -7.37
CA ILE A 209 12.48 -10.82 -8.40
C ILE A 209 13.43 -10.04 -9.30
N LYS A 210 14.67 -10.54 -9.44
CA LYS A 210 15.60 -10.02 -10.45
C LYS A 210 15.09 -10.32 -11.86
N ASN A 211 15.03 -9.30 -12.70
CA ASN A 211 14.72 -9.37 -14.14
C ASN A 211 13.29 -9.85 -14.49
N MET A 212 12.28 -9.59 -13.64
CA MET A 212 10.90 -9.86 -14.02
C MET A 212 10.35 -8.78 -14.96
N ALA A 213 10.30 -9.08 -16.27
CA ALA A 213 9.81 -8.13 -17.28
C ALA A 213 8.27 -8.02 -17.32
N TRP A 214 7.53 -9.02 -16.82
CA TRP A 214 6.06 -9.02 -16.81
C TRP A 214 5.49 -9.96 -15.74
N ALA A 215 4.37 -9.57 -15.14
CA ALA A 215 3.57 -10.39 -14.22
C ALA A 215 2.08 -10.28 -14.60
N ALA A 216 1.34 -11.39 -14.54
CA ALA A 216 -0.11 -11.37 -14.64
C ALA A 216 -0.72 -11.30 -13.23
N TRP A 217 -1.58 -10.31 -12.99
CA TRP A 217 -2.31 -10.18 -11.73
C TRP A 217 -3.64 -10.92 -11.78
N THR A 218 -3.96 -11.66 -10.73
CA THR A 218 -5.33 -12.16 -10.56
C THR A 218 -6.17 -11.11 -9.84
N ARG A 219 -7.32 -10.74 -10.42
CA ARG A 219 -8.28 -9.79 -9.82
C ARG A 219 -9.44 -10.54 -9.17
N ASN A 220 -9.97 -10.01 -8.07
CA ASN A 220 -11.27 -10.43 -7.55
C ASN A 220 -12.38 -10.03 -8.52
N GLY A 221 -13.17 -11.00 -8.99
CA GLY A 221 -14.38 -10.75 -9.77
C GLY A 221 -15.48 -10.04 -8.96
N ASP A 222 -15.39 -10.11 -7.63
CA ASP A 222 -16.34 -9.47 -6.73
C ASP A 222 -15.93 -8.02 -6.49
N SER A 223 -16.74 -7.10 -7.01
CA SER A 223 -16.72 -5.69 -6.63
C SER A 223 -17.05 -5.56 -5.15
N ILE A 224 -16.07 -5.12 -4.34
CA ILE A 224 -16.34 -4.41 -3.08
C ILE A 224 -16.74 -2.97 -3.38
#